data_AF-A0A094NSF1-F1
#
_entry.id   AF-A0A094NSF1-F1
#
_cell.length_a   1.000
_cell.length_b   1.000
_cell.length_c   1.000
_cell.angle_alpha   90.00
_cell.angle_beta   90.00
_cell.angle_gamma   90.00
#
_symmetry.space_group_name_H-M   'P 1'
#
loop_
_entity.id
_entity.type
_entity.pdbx_description
1 polymer ?
#
loop_
_entity_poly.entity_id
_entity_poly.type
_entity_poly.pdbx_seq_one_letter_code
_entity_poly.pdbx_strand_id
1 'polypeptide(L)'
;QGSWGTVCDDSWDMADANVVCRQLGCGSAVSAMSEAAFGEGTGPIWLEKVHCKGTELSLWDCPAKPLFGKKCDHKEDAAVDCSAPPRRPATDGMRSSTPVILCIILGALLCVVLVILAGQIRSARAQQKGSRLSYDPFSEAVYEEIDYNLMREKQGMTGLSEVSLLPGNTLEDGYDDVTE
;
A
#
# COMPACT_ATOMS: atom_id res chain seq x y z
N GLN A 1 -8.71 -5.16 -31.81
CA GLN A 1 -7.58 -4.64 -31.02
C GLN A 1 -7.17 -3.31 -31.65
N GLY A 2 -6.64 -2.37 -30.88
CA GLY A 2 -6.08 -1.12 -31.42
C GLY A 2 -4.56 -1.18 -31.41
N SER A 3 -3.91 -0.66 -32.45
CA SER A 3 -2.45 -0.51 -32.53
C SER A 3 -2.08 0.87 -33.07
N TRP A 4 -0.91 1.35 -32.69
CA TRP A 4 -0.35 2.60 -33.21
C TRP A 4 0.05 2.48 -34.67
N GLY A 5 0.21 3.62 -35.33
CA GLY A 5 0.56 3.79 -36.73
C GLY A 5 0.62 5.28 -37.07
N THR A 6 1.07 5.61 -38.28
CA THR A 6 1.36 6.98 -38.70
C THR A 6 0.34 7.53 -39.71
N VAL A 7 0.56 8.76 -40.17
CA VAL A 7 -0.27 9.49 -41.13
C VAL A 7 0.64 9.94 -42.26
N CYS A 8 0.22 9.76 -43.51
CA CYS A 8 1.00 10.22 -44.65
C CYS A 8 0.85 11.73 -44.88
N ASP A 9 1.93 12.39 -45.29
CA ASP A 9 2.03 13.83 -45.57
C ASP A 9 1.35 14.27 -46.87
N ASP A 10 0.87 13.30 -47.66
CA ASP A 10 0.15 13.53 -48.90
C ASP A 10 -1.11 14.37 -48.63
N SER A 11 -1.15 15.61 -49.13
CA SER A 11 -2.16 16.66 -48.82
C SER A 11 -2.15 17.26 -47.41
N TRP A 12 -1.18 16.91 -46.55
CA TRP A 12 -1.09 17.38 -45.17
C TRP A 12 -0.88 18.90 -45.08
N ASP A 13 -1.79 19.59 -44.39
CA ASP A 13 -1.76 21.05 -44.30
C ASP A 13 -1.96 21.62 -42.89
N MET A 14 -1.98 22.96 -42.81
CA MET A 14 -2.15 23.68 -41.54
C MET A 14 -3.53 23.48 -40.90
N ALA A 15 -4.58 23.14 -41.65
CA ALA A 15 -5.89 22.81 -41.10
C ALA A 15 -5.84 21.42 -40.43
N ASP A 16 -5.20 20.43 -41.05
CA ASP A 16 -4.97 19.11 -40.45
C ASP A 16 -4.14 19.21 -39.17
N ALA A 17 -3.00 19.88 -39.24
CA ALA A 17 -2.12 20.11 -38.10
C ALA A 17 -2.83 20.83 -36.95
N ASN A 18 -3.71 21.80 -37.27
CA ASN A 18 -4.47 22.53 -36.26
C ASN A 18 -5.56 21.67 -35.59
N VAL A 19 -6.14 20.69 -36.28
CA VAL A 19 -7.00 19.67 -35.65
C VAL A 19 -6.19 18.85 -34.66
N VAL A 20 -4.99 18.37 -35.03
CA VAL A 20 -4.11 17.61 -34.14
C VAL A 20 -3.71 18.42 -32.89
N CYS A 21 -3.20 19.64 -33.06
CA CYS A 21 -2.79 20.47 -31.91
C CYS A 21 -3.96 20.80 -30.97
N ARG A 22 -5.17 21.03 -31.51
CA ARG A 22 -6.38 21.23 -30.69
C ARG A 22 -6.82 19.93 -30.00
N GLN A 23 -6.82 18.80 -30.69
CA GLN A 23 -7.15 17.48 -30.13
C GLN A 23 -6.22 17.11 -28.96
N LEU A 24 -4.94 17.47 -29.05
CA LEU A 24 -3.94 17.30 -27.99
C LEU A 24 -3.96 18.40 -26.92
N GLY A 25 -4.82 19.42 -27.05
CA GLY A 25 -4.90 20.54 -26.12
C GLY A 25 -3.68 21.48 -26.11
N CYS A 26 -2.82 21.40 -27.13
CA CYS A 26 -1.52 22.07 -27.32
C CYS A 26 -1.63 23.45 -28.00
N GLY A 27 -2.81 24.08 -27.94
CA GLY A 27 -3.09 25.33 -28.63
C GLY A 27 -3.30 25.14 -30.13
N SER A 28 -2.86 26.11 -30.93
CA SER A 28 -2.93 26.08 -32.40
C SER A 28 -1.67 25.45 -33.00
N ALA A 29 -1.75 25.04 -34.27
CA ALA A 29 -0.57 24.64 -35.03
C ALA A 29 0.34 25.83 -35.37
N VAL A 30 1.65 25.57 -35.35
CA VAL A 30 2.72 26.49 -35.79
C VAL A 30 3.22 26.08 -37.17
N SER A 31 3.37 24.78 -37.42
CA SER A 31 3.70 24.22 -38.72
C SER A 31 3.04 22.85 -38.94
N ALA A 32 2.70 22.59 -40.20
CA ALA A 32 2.51 21.25 -40.76
C ALA A 32 3.81 20.88 -41.48
N MET A 33 4.36 19.70 -41.19
CA MET A 33 5.65 19.26 -41.71
C MET A 33 5.50 17.91 -42.42
N SER A 34 6.26 17.74 -43.48
CA SER A 34 6.29 16.59 -44.38
C SER A 34 7.64 15.85 -44.28
N GLU A 35 7.84 14.87 -45.15
CA GLU A 35 9.11 14.16 -45.38
C GLU A 35 9.75 13.59 -44.10
N ALA A 36 8.91 13.07 -43.18
CA ALA A 36 9.33 12.50 -41.90
C ALA A 36 10.26 13.44 -41.09
N ALA A 37 9.89 14.72 -40.97
CA ALA A 37 10.71 15.78 -40.35
C ALA A 37 11.22 15.48 -38.91
N PHE A 38 10.57 14.56 -38.18
CA PHE A 38 11.01 14.10 -36.85
C PHE A 38 11.56 12.66 -36.83
N GLY A 39 11.84 12.09 -37.99
CA GLY A 39 12.26 10.71 -38.21
C GLY A 39 11.12 9.82 -38.72
N GLU A 40 11.49 8.78 -39.47
CA GLU A 40 10.57 7.76 -39.98
C GLU A 40 9.89 6.99 -38.82
N GLY A 41 8.59 6.80 -38.91
CA GLY A 41 7.83 5.95 -38.00
C GLY A 41 7.98 4.45 -38.29
N THR A 42 7.12 3.65 -37.66
CA THR A 42 7.06 2.20 -37.90
C THR A 42 5.63 1.68 -37.79
N GLY A 43 5.32 0.62 -38.53
CA GLY A 43 4.04 -0.10 -38.45
C GLY A 43 3.09 0.26 -39.59
N PRO A 44 1.77 0.31 -39.35
CA PRO A 44 0.81 0.71 -40.37
C PRO A 44 0.78 2.23 -40.56
N ILE A 45 0.64 2.69 -41.79
CA ILE A 45 0.19 4.05 -42.11
C ILE A 45 -1.34 3.99 -42.13
N TRP A 46 -2.00 4.72 -41.24
CA TRP A 46 -3.45 4.63 -41.03
C TRP A 46 -4.28 5.56 -41.90
N LEU A 47 -3.75 6.74 -42.21
CA LEU A 47 -4.44 7.80 -42.94
C LEU A 47 -3.55 8.34 -44.06
N GLU A 48 -4.17 8.64 -45.20
CA GLU A 48 -3.56 9.16 -46.42
C GLU A 48 -4.52 10.22 -46.99
N LYS A 49 -4.00 11.34 -47.52
CA LYS A 49 -4.84 12.41 -48.11
C LYS A 49 -5.94 12.86 -47.14
N VAL A 50 -5.53 13.15 -45.91
CA VAL A 50 -6.36 13.85 -44.92
C VAL A 50 -6.65 15.25 -45.46
N HIS A 51 -7.85 15.75 -45.24
CA HIS A 51 -8.26 17.07 -45.68
C HIS A 51 -9.31 17.66 -44.72
N CYS A 52 -8.86 18.02 -43.53
CA CYS A 52 -9.65 18.68 -42.50
C CYS A 52 -10.09 20.09 -42.92
N LYS A 53 -11.21 20.57 -42.38
CA LYS A 53 -11.61 21.98 -42.42
C LYS A 53 -10.91 22.82 -41.35
N GLY A 54 -10.24 22.17 -40.39
CA GLY A 54 -9.60 22.81 -39.25
C GLY A 54 -10.54 22.97 -38.03
N THR A 55 -11.77 22.47 -38.10
CA THR A 55 -12.82 22.63 -37.07
C THR A 55 -13.28 21.31 -36.44
N GLU A 56 -12.78 20.18 -36.95
CA GLU A 56 -13.00 18.82 -36.47
C GLU A 56 -12.50 18.60 -35.04
N LEU A 57 -13.13 17.71 -34.27
CA LEU A 57 -12.73 17.44 -32.89
C LEU A 57 -11.56 16.45 -32.81
N SER A 58 -11.48 15.55 -33.79
CA SER A 58 -10.42 14.57 -33.95
C SER A 58 -9.97 14.49 -35.40
N LEU A 59 -8.70 14.13 -35.63
CA LEU A 59 -8.17 13.85 -36.97
C LEU A 59 -8.97 12.75 -37.71
N TRP A 60 -9.56 11.82 -36.94
CA TRP A 60 -10.43 10.75 -37.47
C TRP A 60 -11.80 11.24 -37.98
N ASP A 61 -12.22 12.46 -37.62
CA ASP A 61 -13.46 13.05 -38.14
C ASP A 61 -13.26 13.73 -39.50
N CYS A 62 -12.00 13.93 -39.92
CA CYS A 62 -11.67 14.59 -41.17
C CYS A 62 -11.89 13.66 -42.38
N PRO A 63 -12.33 14.21 -43.53
CA PRO A 63 -12.32 13.48 -44.79
C PRO A 63 -10.90 12.99 -45.11
N ALA A 64 -10.74 11.67 -45.27
CA ALA A 64 -9.54 11.04 -45.81
C ALA A 64 -9.93 10.18 -47.02
N LYS A 65 -9.10 10.12 -48.06
CA LYS A 65 -9.37 9.24 -49.21
C LYS A 65 -8.96 7.80 -48.87
N PRO A 66 -9.75 6.78 -49.27
CA PRO A 66 -9.31 5.40 -49.14
C PRO A 66 -8.08 5.12 -50.00
N LEU A 67 -7.20 4.23 -49.50
CA LEU A 67 -5.84 3.88 -49.96
C LEU A 67 -5.76 3.27 -51.38
N PHE A 68 -6.22 4.00 -52.40
CA PHE A 68 -6.22 3.57 -53.81
C PHE A 68 -5.16 4.31 -54.67
N GLY A 69 -4.17 4.94 -54.04
CA GLY A 69 -3.09 5.66 -54.70
C GLY A 69 -1.73 4.93 -54.70
N LYS A 70 -0.66 5.69 -55.01
CA LYS A 70 0.70 5.31 -54.62
C LYS A 70 0.69 5.08 -53.11
N LYS A 71 1.12 3.91 -52.65
CA LYS A 71 1.30 3.67 -51.21
C LYS A 71 2.40 4.58 -50.69
N CYS A 72 2.11 5.34 -49.66
CA CYS A 72 3.14 6.04 -48.90
C CYS A 72 4.09 5.04 -48.23
N ASP A 73 5.34 5.45 -48.01
CA ASP A 73 6.24 4.81 -47.04
C ASP A 73 6.56 5.75 -45.87
N HIS A 74 7.29 5.30 -44.86
CA HIS A 74 7.53 6.09 -43.64
C HIS A 74 8.39 7.34 -43.84
N LYS A 75 9.00 7.55 -45.01
CA LYS A 75 9.61 8.84 -45.38
C LYS A 75 8.58 9.91 -45.63
N GLU A 76 7.34 9.53 -45.91
CA GLU A 76 6.21 10.42 -46.15
C GLU A 76 5.37 10.56 -44.85
N ASP A 77 5.94 10.27 -43.67
CA ASP A 77 5.24 10.45 -42.39
C ASP A 77 5.07 11.94 -42.05
N ALA A 78 3.83 12.34 -41.77
CA ALA A 78 3.42 13.69 -41.43
C ALA A 78 3.77 14.08 -39.99
N ALA A 79 4.09 15.36 -39.78
CA ALA A 79 4.45 15.93 -38.48
C ALA A 79 3.77 17.29 -38.21
N VAL A 80 3.72 17.68 -36.93
CA VAL A 80 3.16 18.97 -36.48
C VAL A 80 4.06 19.64 -35.44
N ASP A 81 4.12 20.97 -35.47
CA ASP A 81 4.56 21.77 -34.34
C ASP A 81 3.37 22.54 -33.77
N CYS A 82 3.29 22.65 -32.44
CA CYS A 82 2.16 23.22 -31.72
C CYS A 82 2.58 24.38 -30.81
N SER A 83 1.76 25.43 -30.77
CA SER A 83 2.04 26.70 -30.10
C SER A 83 2.26 26.63 -28.58
N ALA A 84 1.84 25.52 -27.93
CA ALA A 84 2.04 25.28 -26.53
C ALA A 84 2.47 23.82 -26.29
N PRO A 85 3.28 23.54 -25.26
CA PRO A 85 3.58 22.16 -24.87
C PRO A 85 2.29 21.42 -24.50
N PRO A 86 2.28 20.07 -24.56
CA PRO A 86 1.18 19.28 -24.06
C PRO A 86 0.81 19.73 -22.65
N ARG A 87 -0.50 19.93 -22.42
CA ARG A 87 -1.02 20.01 -21.07
C ARG A 87 -0.77 18.65 -20.44
N ARG A 88 0.38 18.48 -19.81
CA ARG A 88 0.54 17.48 -18.77
C ARG A 88 -0.68 17.67 -17.88
N PRO A 89 -1.53 16.65 -17.65
CA PRO A 89 -2.49 16.77 -16.57
C PRO A 89 -1.64 17.19 -15.37
N ALA A 90 -1.96 18.35 -14.78
CA ALA A 90 -1.22 18.81 -13.62
C ALA A 90 -1.18 17.61 -12.69
N THR A 91 0.02 17.11 -12.37
CA THR A 91 0.15 16.01 -11.42
C THR A 91 -0.52 16.52 -10.17
N ASP A 92 -1.73 16.02 -9.92
CA ASP A 92 -2.69 16.64 -9.03
C ASP A 92 -2.09 16.54 -7.64
N GLY A 93 -1.40 17.61 -7.28
CA GLY A 93 -0.49 17.68 -6.16
C GLY A 93 -1.37 17.68 -4.94
N MET A 94 -1.60 16.49 -4.39
CA MET A 94 -2.68 16.18 -3.45
C MET A 94 -4.04 15.77 -4.05
N ARG A 95 -4.10 14.98 -5.14
CA ARG A 95 -5.14 13.93 -5.22
C ARG A 95 -4.81 12.81 -4.24
N SER A 96 -4.84 13.16 -2.96
CA SER A 96 -4.78 12.19 -1.87
C SER A 96 -6.02 11.33 -2.00
N SER A 97 -5.84 10.16 -2.61
CA SER A 97 -6.91 9.19 -2.82
C SER A 97 -7.63 8.98 -1.50
N THR A 98 -8.95 9.06 -1.50
CA THR A 98 -9.78 8.87 -0.29
C THR A 98 -9.36 7.67 0.60
N PRO A 99 -8.90 6.51 0.09
CA PRO A 99 -8.29 5.48 0.94
C PRO A 99 -7.05 5.92 1.73
N VAL A 100 -6.16 6.74 1.18
CA VAL A 100 -4.92 7.21 1.86
C VAL A 100 -5.26 8.07 3.07
N ILE A 101 -6.20 9.01 2.92
CA ILE A 101 -6.68 9.85 4.03
C ILE A 101 -7.30 8.97 5.12
N LEU A 102 -8.13 7.99 4.73
CA LEU A 102 -8.76 7.06 5.67
C LEU A 102 -7.71 6.21 6.42
N CYS A 103 -6.69 5.69 5.72
CA CYS A 103 -5.58 4.95 6.33
C CYS A 103 -4.81 5.79 7.35
N ILE A 104 -4.54 7.07 7.06
CA ILE A 104 -3.86 7.99 7.99
C ILE A 104 -4.72 8.22 9.25
N ILE A 105 -6.03 8.46 9.09
CA ILE A 105 -6.94 8.67 10.23
C ILE A 105 -7.05 7.41 11.09
N LEU A 106 -7.27 6.24 10.49
CA LEU A 106 -7.37 4.98 11.22
C LEU A 106 -6.05 4.61 11.92
N GLY A 107 -4.91 4.84 11.27
CA GLY A 107 -3.59 4.65 11.87
C GLY A 107 -3.33 5.57 13.06
N ALA A 108 -3.69 6.86 12.93
CA ALA A 108 -3.57 7.82 14.04
C ALA A 108 -4.44 7.44 15.25
N LEU A 109 -5.70 7.04 15.01
CA LEU A 109 -6.61 6.59 16.06
C LEU A 109 -6.08 5.33 16.77
N LEU A 110 -5.59 4.34 16.02
CA LEU A 110 -4.96 3.15 16.58
C LEU A 110 -3.76 3.51 17.45
N CYS A 111 -2.85 4.36 16.96
CA CYS A 111 -1.68 4.80 17.71
C CYS A 111 -2.04 5.52 19.03
N VAL A 112 -3.06 6.39 19.03
CA VAL A 112 -3.54 7.07 20.24
C VAL A 112 -4.08 6.04 21.25
N VAL A 113 -4.89 5.07 20.81
CA VAL A 113 -5.39 4.00 21.69
C VAL A 113 -4.25 3.18 22.28
N LEU A 114 -3.25 2.79 21.47
CA LEU A 114 -2.08 2.04 21.94
C LEU A 114 -1.24 2.83 22.95
N VAL A 115 -1.06 4.14 22.77
CA VAL A 115 -0.36 5.01 23.73
C VAL A 115 -1.13 5.10 25.05
N ILE A 116 -2.46 5.25 25.02
CA ILE A 116 -3.30 5.27 26.22
C ILE A 116 -3.22 3.93 26.96
N LEU A 117 -3.38 2.80 26.25
CA LEU A 117 -3.28 1.46 26.84
C LEU A 117 -1.89 1.19 27.44
N ALA A 118 -0.82 1.56 26.73
CA ALA A 118 0.54 1.47 27.26
C ALA A 118 0.73 2.36 28.50
N GLY A 119 0.10 3.54 28.54
CA GLY A 119 0.05 4.41 29.71
C GLY A 119 -0.63 3.74 30.91
N GLN A 120 -1.81 3.14 30.72
CA GLN A 120 -2.54 2.43 31.78
C GLN A 120 -1.80 1.17 32.28
N ILE A 121 -1.12 0.43 31.38
CA ILE A 121 -0.27 -0.70 31.77
C ILE A 121 0.95 -0.22 32.57
N ARG A 122 1.55 0.92 32.21
CA ARG A 122 2.66 1.53 32.97
C ARG A 122 2.21 2.02 34.34
N SER A 123 1.05 2.68 34.46
CA SER A 123 0.52 3.15 35.74
C SER A 123 0.12 1.98 36.66
N ALA A 124 -0.51 0.93 36.13
CA ALA A 124 -0.81 -0.28 36.88
C ALA A 124 0.47 -0.99 37.39
N ARG A 125 1.51 -1.09 36.55
CA ARG A 125 2.83 -1.63 36.96
C ARG A 125 3.56 -0.72 37.95
N ALA A 126 3.38 0.60 37.87
CA ALA A 126 3.91 1.54 38.84
C ALA A 126 3.22 1.39 40.21
N GLN A 127 1.90 1.19 40.25
CA GLN A 127 1.19 0.88 41.50
C GLN A 127 1.61 -0.48 42.07
N GLN A 128 1.85 -1.51 41.25
CA GLN A 128 2.43 -2.77 41.73
C GLN A 128 3.84 -2.62 42.35
N LYS A 129 4.66 -1.66 41.87
CA LYS A 129 5.93 -1.31 42.53
C LYS A 129 5.74 -0.49 43.81
N GLY A 130 4.68 0.32 43.91
CA GLY A 130 4.30 1.04 45.13
C GLY A 130 3.76 0.14 46.24
N SER A 131 3.02 -0.93 45.91
CA SER A 131 2.47 -1.88 46.88
C SER A 131 3.48 -2.94 47.40
N ARG A 132 4.79 -2.79 47.13
CA ARG A 132 5.84 -3.64 47.71
C ARG A 132 6.73 -2.94 48.74
N LEU A 133 6.22 -1.90 49.41
CA LEU A 133 6.84 -1.36 50.62
C LEU A 133 5.81 -0.99 51.71
N SER A 134 5.08 -1.99 52.19
CA SER A 134 4.40 -1.95 53.50
C SER A 134 4.19 -3.37 54.02
N TYR A 135 5.29 -4.11 54.23
CA TYR A 135 5.30 -5.30 55.08
C TYR A 135 5.65 -4.82 56.49
N ASP A 136 4.65 -4.77 57.36
CA ASP A 136 4.80 -4.38 58.76
C ASP A 136 5.31 -5.59 59.58
N PRO A 137 6.52 -5.55 60.16
CA PRO A 137 7.09 -6.69 60.88
C PRO A 137 6.50 -6.95 62.28
N PHE A 138 5.40 -6.30 62.68
CA PHE A 138 4.96 -6.28 64.09
C PHE A 138 3.52 -6.72 64.38
N SER A 139 3.00 -7.69 63.62
CA SER A 139 1.77 -8.44 63.99
C SER A 139 1.98 -9.94 64.22
N GLU A 140 3.23 -10.40 64.32
CA GLU A 140 3.63 -11.77 64.68
C GLU A 140 3.52 -12.05 66.20
N ALA A 141 2.50 -11.49 66.86
CA ALA A 141 2.41 -11.45 68.32
C ALA A 141 0.98 -11.40 68.91
N VAL A 142 -0.03 -12.03 68.27
CA VAL A 142 -1.33 -12.29 68.92
C VAL A 142 -1.88 -13.68 68.52
N TYR A 143 -1.34 -14.73 69.14
CA TYR A 143 -2.12 -15.93 69.46
C TYR A 143 -2.00 -16.16 70.97
N GLU A 144 -3.07 -15.80 71.67
CA GLU A 144 -3.14 -15.73 73.13
C GLU A 144 -3.57 -17.10 73.70
N GLU A 145 -2.69 -17.67 74.53
CA GLU A 145 -2.88 -18.57 75.69
C GLU A 145 -4.05 -19.61 75.78
N ILE A 146 -3.66 -20.87 76.06
CA ILE A 146 -4.23 -21.80 77.10
C ILE A 146 -5.76 -22.09 77.04
N ASP A 147 -6.28 -23.32 76.85
CA ASP A 147 -5.71 -24.68 76.78
C ASP A 147 -6.63 -25.62 75.95
N TYR A 148 -6.12 -26.80 75.56
CA TYR A 148 -6.83 -27.79 74.72
C TYR A 148 -7.42 -29.02 75.46
N ASN A 149 -7.30 -29.16 76.78
CA ASN A 149 -7.77 -30.38 77.48
C ASN A 149 -9.29 -30.49 77.69
N LEU A 150 -10.11 -29.50 77.33
CA LEU A 150 -11.54 -29.50 77.65
C LEU A 150 -12.46 -30.20 76.63
N MET A 151 -11.96 -30.64 75.46
CA MET A 151 -12.81 -31.21 74.39
C MET A 151 -12.38 -32.60 73.86
N ARG A 152 -11.54 -33.35 74.59
CA ARG A 152 -11.31 -34.79 74.32
C ARG A 152 -12.20 -35.70 75.17
N GLU A 153 -13.50 -35.42 75.18
CA GLU A 153 -14.53 -36.36 75.71
C GLU A 153 -15.64 -36.63 74.69
N LYS A 154 -15.28 -36.91 73.43
CA LYS A 154 -16.20 -37.57 72.49
C LYS A 154 -15.53 -38.24 71.29
N GLN A 155 -14.76 -39.29 71.54
CA GLN A 155 -14.71 -40.54 70.74
C GLN A 155 -13.60 -41.43 71.29
N GLY A 156 -14.00 -42.49 72.01
CA GLY A 156 -13.10 -43.59 72.32
C GLY A 156 -13.02 -44.58 71.15
N MET A 157 -11.97 -45.38 71.20
CA MET A 157 -11.77 -46.66 70.49
C MET A 157 -11.13 -46.64 69.09
N THR A 158 -10.02 -47.39 68.98
CA THR A 158 -9.31 -47.89 67.77
C THR A 158 -8.74 -46.85 66.79
N GLY A 159 -7.50 -46.97 66.29
CA GLY A 159 -6.42 -47.93 66.57
C GLY A 159 -5.41 -48.00 65.41
N LEU A 160 -4.13 -48.31 65.72
CA LEU A 160 -3.03 -48.61 64.77
C LEU A 160 -2.62 -47.44 63.83
N SER A 161 -1.54 -46.70 64.08
CA SER A 161 -0.09 -47.05 64.06
C SER A 161 0.59 -46.61 62.76
N GLU A 162 1.83 -46.13 62.91
CA GLU A 162 2.92 -45.88 61.93
C GLU A 162 2.81 -46.56 60.54
N VAL A 163 3.34 -45.98 59.46
CA VAL A 163 4.81 -45.87 59.26
C VAL A 163 5.23 -44.71 58.34
N SER A 164 6.30 -44.04 58.77
CA SER A 164 7.10 -43.03 58.07
C SER A 164 7.93 -43.64 56.91
N LEU A 165 8.32 -42.85 55.90
CA LEU A 165 9.74 -42.60 55.54
C LEU A 165 9.92 -41.72 54.27
N LEU A 166 11.15 -41.25 54.09
CA LEU A 166 11.57 -40.12 53.23
C LEU A 166 12.24 -40.57 51.89
N PRO A 167 12.62 -39.64 50.98
CA PRO A 167 12.77 -39.91 49.53
C PRO A 167 14.23 -39.98 49.01
N GLY A 168 14.36 -40.21 47.70
CA GLY A 168 15.61 -40.13 46.91
C GLY A 168 15.77 -41.34 45.98
N ASN A 169 16.49 -41.28 44.86
CA ASN A 169 17.08 -40.14 44.14
C ASN A 169 17.43 -40.58 42.68
N THR A 170 17.60 -39.62 41.77
CA THR A 170 18.47 -39.64 40.56
C THR A 170 18.80 -40.93 39.80
N LEU A 171 18.71 -40.87 38.45
CA LEU A 171 19.77 -41.35 37.57
C LEU A 171 19.82 -40.51 36.27
N GLU A 172 21.04 -40.33 35.74
CA GLU A 172 21.41 -39.45 34.62
C GLU A 172 21.44 -40.19 33.26
N ASP A 173 21.94 -39.47 32.25
CA ASP A 173 22.42 -39.92 30.93
C ASP A 173 21.34 -40.33 29.91
N GLY A 174 21.45 -39.97 28.62
CA GLY A 174 22.57 -39.36 27.90
C GLY A 174 22.90 -40.22 26.68
N TYR A 175 22.67 -39.72 25.47
CA TYR A 175 23.04 -40.43 24.23
C TYR A 175 23.21 -39.48 23.05
N ASP A 176 24.35 -39.62 22.36
CA ASP A 176 24.80 -38.84 21.20
C ASP A 176 24.63 -39.59 19.87
N ASP A 177 24.83 -38.85 18.77
CA ASP A 177 25.24 -39.34 17.43
C ASP A 177 24.17 -40.14 16.63
N VAL A 178 24.19 -40.26 15.29
CA VAL A 178 25.29 -40.25 14.32
C VAL A 178 24.93 -39.51 13.03
N THR A 179 25.93 -38.90 12.38
CA THR A 179 25.88 -38.32 11.02
C THR A 179 26.09 -39.35 9.89
N GLU A 180 25.34 -39.24 8.80
CA GLU A 180 25.86 -39.42 7.42
C GLU A 180 25.06 -38.54 6.43
#